data_AF-A0A535IAU8-F1
#
_entry.id   AF-A0A535IAU8-F1
#
_cell.length_a   1.000
_cell.length_b   1.000
_cell.length_c   1.000
_cell.angle_alpha   90.00
_cell.angle_beta   90.00
_cell.angle_gamma   90.00
#
_symmetry.space_group_name_H-M   'P 1'
#
loop_
_entity.id
_entity.type
_entity.pdbx_description
1 polymer ?
#
loop_
_entity_poly.entity_id
_entity_poly.type
_entity_poly.pdbx_seq_one_letter_code
_entity_poly.pdbx_strand_id
1 'polypeptide(L)'
;MGSKLIEFECIASTHQASREHPDKLTIHQGRWAFCPFGALADGHDWRGTGGEDLAALMRKVGLALTASISDVDSVRGVATKA
;
A
#
# COMPACT_ATOMS: atom_id res chain seq x y z
N MET A 1 2.72 17.32 15.61
CA MET A 1 1.96 16.50 14.65
C MET A 1 2.88 15.41 14.15
N GLY A 2 2.71 14.17 14.62
CA GLY A 2 3.53 13.05 14.14
C GLY A 2 3.07 12.64 12.76
N SER A 3 3.94 12.74 11.76
CA SER A 3 3.70 12.18 10.43
C SER A 3 3.48 10.68 10.54
N LYS A 4 2.51 10.14 9.78
CA LYS A 4 2.19 8.70 9.73
C LYS A 4 3.26 7.94 8.95
N LEU A 5 4.47 7.94 9.48
CA LEU A 5 5.64 7.42 8.79
C LEU A 5 5.77 5.91 8.99
N ILE A 6 6.17 5.24 7.91
CA ILE A 6 6.56 3.84 7.91
C ILE A 6 8.03 3.79 8.30
N GLU A 7 8.36 3.06 9.36
CA GLU A 7 9.72 3.00 9.92
C GLU A 7 10.55 1.86 9.35
N PHE A 8 9.88 0.85 8.78
CA PHE A 8 10.53 -0.31 8.21
C PHE A 8 9.96 -0.66 6.84
N GLU A 9 10.82 -1.01 5.89
CA GLU A 9 10.42 -1.62 4.62
C GLU A 9 11.03 -3.02 4.49
N CYS A 10 10.28 -3.95 3.91
CA CYS A 10 10.79 -5.28 3.60
C CYS A 10 11.69 -5.20 2.36
N ILE A 11 12.89 -5.73 2.46
CA ILE A 11 13.89 -5.81 1.38
C ILE A 11 14.24 -7.26 1.00
N ALA A 12 13.49 -8.25 1.52
CA ALA A 12 13.71 -9.65 1.19
C ALA A 12 13.61 -9.87 -0.32
N SER A 13 14.61 -10.53 -0.92
CA SER A 13 14.69 -10.71 -2.37
C SER A 13 13.55 -11.55 -2.96
N THR A 14 12.93 -12.41 -2.14
CA THR A 14 11.75 -13.21 -2.48
C THR A 14 10.45 -12.43 -2.39
N HIS A 15 10.45 -11.23 -1.79
CA HIS A 15 9.25 -10.41 -1.57
C HIS A 15 9.16 -9.29 -2.62
N GLN A 16 8.83 -9.69 -3.85
CA GLN A 16 8.57 -8.74 -4.93
C GLN A 16 7.18 -8.11 -4.81
N ALA A 17 7.01 -6.93 -5.41
CA ALA A 17 5.72 -6.25 -5.46
C ALA A 17 4.64 -7.16 -6.07
N SER A 18 3.56 -7.38 -5.32
CA SER A 18 2.42 -8.18 -5.77
C SER A 18 1.12 -7.41 -5.57
N ARG A 19 0.17 -7.56 -6.50
CA ARG A 19 -1.19 -7.02 -6.35
C ARG A 19 -2.15 -8.04 -5.73
N GLU A 20 -1.74 -9.30 -5.60
CA GLU A 20 -2.57 -10.40 -5.11
C GLU A 20 -2.78 -10.36 -3.59
N HIS A 21 -1.85 -9.74 -2.85
CA HIS A 21 -1.94 -9.60 -1.40
C HIS A 21 -2.15 -8.13 -1.04
N PRO A 22 -3.39 -7.67 -0.79
CA PRO A 22 -3.67 -6.26 -0.56
C PRO A 22 -3.11 -5.74 0.77
N ASP A 23 -2.91 -6.62 1.76
CA ASP A 23 -2.37 -6.25 3.06
C ASP A 23 -0.86 -6.01 2.95
N LYS A 24 -0.46 -4.74 2.90
CA LYS A 24 0.95 -4.32 2.80
C LYS A 24 1.57 -3.83 4.10
N LEU A 25 0.73 -3.50 5.09
CA LEU A 25 1.16 -2.90 6.34
C LEU A 25 1.05 -3.88 7.50
N THR A 26 2.06 -3.86 8.36
CA THR A 26 2.08 -4.60 9.62
C THR A 26 2.81 -3.80 10.70
N ILE A 27 2.85 -4.34 11.92
CA ILE A 27 3.64 -3.81 13.02
C ILE A 27 4.91 -4.66 13.17
N HIS A 28 6.07 -4.01 13.04
CA HIS A 28 7.37 -4.58 13.38
C HIS A 28 8.00 -3.76 14.49
N GLN A 29 8.40 -4.41 15.59
CA GLN A 29 8.99 -3.74 16.76
C GLN A 29 8.14 -2.56 17.29
N GLY A 30 6.82 -2.70 17.27
CA GLY A 30 5.88 -1.66 17.74
C GLY A 30 5.73 -0.46 16.80
N ARG A 31 6.30 -0.51 15.59
CA ARG A 31 6.25 0.56 14.58
C ARG A 31 5.67 0.03 13.27
N TRP A 32 5.17 0.95 12.44
CA TRP A 32 4.64 0.61 11.12
C TRP A 32 5.73 0.09 10.18
N ALA A 33 5.43 -1.01 9.51
CA ALA A 33 6.29 -1.65 8.51
C ALA A 33 5.51 -1.91 7.22
N PHE A 34 6.20 -1.84 6.09
CA PHE A 34 5.65 -2.06 4.76
C PHE A 34 6.34 -3.23 4.05
N CYS A 35 5.56 -4.18 3.54
CA CYS A 35 6.06 -5.23 2.65
C CYS A 35 5.37 -5.12 1.29
N PRO A 36 6.10 -5.00 0.16
CA PRO A 36 5.51 -4.89 -1.17
C PRO A 36 4.88 -6.21 -1.64
N PHE A 37 5.35 -7.36 -1.15
CA PHE A 37 4.78 -8.67 -1.45
C PHE A 37 3.49 -8.91 -0.67
N GLY A 38 3.56 -8.84 0.66
CA GLY A 38 2.41 -9.01 1.55
C GLY A 38 2.86 -9.02 3.00
N ALA A 39 2.15 -8.31 3.87
CA ALA A 39 2.46 -8.16 5.29
C ALA A 39 2.34 -9.47 6.10
N LEU A 40 1.48 -10.39 5.65
CA LEU A 40 1.23 -11.67 6.31
C LEU A 40 2.16 -12.80 5.83
N ALA A 41 3.05 -12.54 4.88
CA ALA A 41 4.05 -13.52 4.44
C ALA A 41 5.08 -13.78 5.56
N ASP A 42 5.78 -14.92 5.46
CA ASP A 42 6.94 -15.22 6.31
C ASP A 42 8.25 -14.81 5.61
N GLY A 43 9.36 -14.77 6.34
CA GLY A 43 10.69 -14.54 5.74
C GLY A 43 10.99 -13.08 5.41
N HIS A 44 10.40 -12.14 6.15
CA HIS A 44 10.71 -10.72 5.99
C HIS A 44 12.15 -10.36 6.38
N ASP A 45 12.74 -9.47 5.60
CA ASP A 45 14.00 -8.80 5.91
C ASP A 45 13.73 -7.30 6.03
N TRP A 46 13.74 -6.77 7.26
CA TRP A 46 13.30 -5.41 7.55
C TRP A 46 14.48 -4.43 7.57
N ARG A 47 14.39 -3.38 6.75
CA ARG A 47 15.31 -2.25 6.75
C ARG A 47 14.63 -1.01 7.30
N GLY A 48 15.33 -0.29 8.19
CA GLY A 48 14.88 1.02 8.66
C GLY A 48 14.85 2.06 7.55
N THR A 49 13.75 2.80 7.44
CA THR A 49 13.55 3.84 6.42
C THR A 49 13.91 5.25 6.92
N GLY A 50 14.00 5.43 8.25
CA GLY A 50 14.08 6.77 8.87
C GLY A 50 12.75 7.52 8.87
N GLY A 51 11.65 6.83 8.59
CA GLY A 51 10.31 7.38 8.54
C GLY A 51 9.93 7.87 7.15
N GLU A 52 9.53 6.95 6.28
CA GLU A 52 9.11 7.24 4.90
C GLU A 52 7.58 7.24 4.77
N ASP A 53 7.06 8.04 3.85
CA ASP A 53 5.65 8.05 3.50
C ASP A 53 5.26 6.77 2.73
N LEU A 54 4.09 6.21 3.04
CA LEU A 54 3.62 4.99 2.39
C LEU A 54 3.47 5.14 0.87
N ALA A 55 2.96 6.28 0.40
CA ALA A 55 2.78 6.48 -1.04
C ALA A 55 4.13 6.57 -1.76
N ALA A 56 5.18 7.10 -1.11
CA ALA A 56 6.54 7.07 -1.64
C ALA A 56 7.06 5.63 -1.78
N LEU A 57 6.90 4.81 -0.74
CA LEU A 57 7.27 3.39 -0.77
C LEU A 57 6.50 2.62 -1.86
N MET A 58 5.19 2.83 -1.99
CA MET A 58 4.38 2.20 -3.03
C MET A 58 4.81 2.59 -4.45
N ARG A 59 5.18 3.86 -4.67
CA ARG A 59 5.73 4.31 -5.97
C ARG A 59 7.07 3.66 -6.27
N LYS A 60 7.97 3.57 -5.29
CA LYS A 60 9.29 2.94 -5.41
C LYS A 60 9.21 1.50 -5.91
N VAL A 61 8.18 0.76 -5.50
CA VAL A 61 7.98 -0.65 -5.87
C VAL A 61 6.98 -0.86 -7.01
N GLY A 62 6.51 0.20 -7.66
CA GLY A 62 5.57 0.09 -8.79
C GLY A 62 4.15 -0.33 -8.43
N LEU A 63 3.76 -0.24 -7.15
CA LEU A 63 2.40 -0.52 -6.68
C LEU A 63 1.48 0.71 -6.74
N ALA A 64 1.93 1.81 -7.31
CA ALA A 64 1.15 3.03 -7.40
C ALA A 64 -0.21 2.76 -8.07
N LEU A 65 -1.28 3.14 -7.37
CA LEU A 65 -2.63 3.13 -7.89
C LEU A 65 -2.67 4.06 -9.11
N THR A 66 -2.68 3.50 -10.31
CA THR A 66 -3.42 4.14 -11.41
C THR A 66 -4.88 4.10 -10.99
N ALA A 67 -5.33 5.12 -10.26
CA ALA A 67 -6.76 5.35 -10.12
C ALA A 67 -7.27 5.65 -11.53
N SER A 68 -7.78 4.62 -12.22
CA SER A 68 -8.68 4.85 -13.34
C SER A 68 -9.94 5.44 -12.72
N ILE A 69 -10.03 6.76 -12.75
CA ILE A 69 -11.26 7.48 -12.40
C ILE A 69 -12.23 7.18 -13.55
N SER A 70 -13.01 6.12 -13.42
CA SER A 70 -14.07 5.81 -14.40
C SER A 70 -15.40 5.42 -13.76
N ASP A 71 -15.47 5.23 -12.44
CA ASP A 71 -16.68 4.70 -11.78
C ASP A 71 -17.37 5.69 -10.82
N VAL A 72 -17.12 7.01 -10.91
CA VAL A 72 -17.78 7.98 -10.01
C VAL A 72 -19.01 8.69 -10.60
N ASP A 73 -19.33 8.50 -11.89
CA ASP A 73 -20.37 9.31 -12.59
C ASP A 73 -21.64 8.54 -13.01
N SER A 74 -21.93 7.36 -12.45
CA SER A 74 -23.18 6.62 -12.75
C SER A 74 -24.23 6.77 -11.64
N VAL A 75 -24.67 8.00 -11.33
CA VAL A 75 -25.85 8.22 -10.46
C VAL A 75 -26.83 9.28 -11.00
N ARG A 76 -26.83 9.57 -12.30
CA ARG A 76 -27.89 10.39 -12.93
C ARG A 76 -28.59 9.62 -14.03
N GLY A 77 -29.79 9.09 -13.73
CA GLY A 77 -30.65 8.53 -14.77
C GLY A 77 -31.83 7.71 -14.29
N VAL A 78 -32.76 8.28 -13.52
CA VAL A 78 -34.15 7.81 -13.52
C VAL A 78 -35.04 8.98 -13.90
N ALA A 79 -35.37 9.06 -15.18
CA ALA A 79 -36.44 9.90 -15.69
C ALA A 79 -37.76 9.16 -15.46
N THR A 80 -38.59 9.66 -14.54
CA THR A 80 -40.01 9.31 -14.46
C THR A 80 -40.73 9.98 -15.63
N LYS A 81 -41.31 9.18 -16.53
CA LYS A 81 -42.23 9.64 -17.57
C LYS A 81 -43.66 9.41 -17.05
N ALA A 82 -44.45 10.47 -16.99
CA ALA A 82 -45.90 10.45 -16.76
C ALA A 82 -46.63 10.41 -18.11
#